data_AF-A0A924EX02-F1
#
_entry.id   AF-A0A924EX02-F1
#
_cell.length_a   1.000
_cell.length_b   1.000
_cell.length_c   1.000
_cell.angle_alpha   90.00
_cell.angle_beta   90.00
_cell.angle_gamma   90.00
#
_symmetry.space_group_name_H-M   'P 1'
#
loop_
_entity.id
_entity.type
_entity.pdbx_description
1 polymer ?
#
loop_
_entity_poly.entity_id
_entity_poly.type
_entity_poly.pdbx_seq_one_letter_code
_entity_poly.pdbx_strand_id
1 'polypeptide(L)'
;MSVRISQIAWFGLVASGMAGAVDAQVARQPDPNTPRMMVLTFRTNTPGNSGVQAADALRSRLGSDIPYKQLWQIPNTEINAVLEASGYRKDEPLSSNDARELGRQLRADEFVQGNVRKDGESWKIEATLHLVRDPSLAQPLSVATSAKPGDAAKALAAELVEARKQLGPEKNCVNAARDKNWDKAMASAREGIALFPKAVIARTCLLNAMFETKATDDAQLAMAEEILAIDSRSRRALSIAGDIYRRRNLATPTDTANANKMIQAYTGLIAADPTNTRLVEDVTKAIAGAGNPGVALPIIRKAVEENPGDAALMRTQFLVELAARETKAAITTGAALVALDTAMADSSYFFRMAAAYQADSQPAKAAEEIARGVAKFPDNASLLVFAAQAQRTAGQTQQAIETLKKALALNPNVEKGQLQLAQLYNDLKQPDSAYAALVAADKGVDSTLVGDVALSFGNSMQRELKPESPELDYATVVNFLTFADANATSAERRQQAKFLIGAVSVKRGQALLKAGGETRNCALVKKASEQFAIAQLNVPAGGRFAPQAAGQLMQALAQLTPAAAQTEKAVCK
;
A
#
# COMPACT_ATOMS: atom_id res chain seq x y z
N MET A 1 16.66 14.87 33.08
CA MET A 1 17.86 15.21 33.89
C MET A 1 18.91 15.74 32.94
N SER A 2 19.13 17.05 32.96
CA SER A 2 20.04 17.75 32.05
C SER A 2 21.42 17.83 32.69
N VAL A 3 22.43 17.20 32.07
CA VAL A 3 23.83 17.37 32.49
C VAL A 3 24.53 18.26 31.48
N ARG A 4 24.97 19.43 31.96
CA ARG A 4 25.78 20.41 31.24
C ARG A 4 27.18 19.85 31.03
N ILE A 5 27.66 19.85 29.80
CA ILE A 5 29.05 19.52 29.45
C ILE A 5 29.89 20.79 29.63
N SER A 6 30.87 20.73 30.51
CA SER A 6 31.78 21.82 30.83
C SER A 6 32.85 21.98 29.74
N GLN A 7 33.08 23.24 29.33
CA GLN A 7 34.19 23.63 28.47
C GLN A 7 35.53 23.34 29.17
N ILE A 8 36.42 22.56 28.53
CA ILE A 8 37.77 22.35 29.02
C ILE A 8 38.71 23.33 28.31
N ALA A 9 39.35 24.17 29.12
CA ALA A 9 40.35 25.15 28.71
C ALA A 9 41.68 24.46 28.35
N TRP A 10 42.29 24.93 27.25
CA TRP A 10 43.65 24.60 26.84
C TRP A 10 44.67 25.17 27.85
N PHE A 11 45.43 24.31 28.51
CA PHE A 11 46.64 24.71 29.24
C PHE A 11 47.86 24.58 28.32
N GLY A 12 48.51 25.72 28.05
CA GLY A 12 49.82 25.79 27.41
C GLY A 12 50.91 25.24 28.34
N LEU A 13 51.68 24.27 27.83
CA LEU A 13 52.81 23.66 28.53
C LEU A 13 54.10 24.34 28.07
N VAL A 14 54.79 24.98 29.01
CA VAL A 14 56.11 25.59 28.85
C VAL A 14 57.17 24.48 28.85
N ALA A 15 58.02 24.49 27.82
CA ALA A 15 59.13 23.56 27.65
C ALA A 15 60.28 23.87 28.63
N SER A 16 60.78 22.84 29.31
CA SER A 16 62.13 22.81 29.88
C SER A 16 62.77 21.47 29.52
N GLY A 17 63.94 21.54 28.89
CA GLY A 17 64.55 20.42 28.18
C GLY A 17 65.30 19.43 29.07
N MET A 18 65.34 18.19 28.59
CA MET A 18 66.48 17.30 28.72
C MET A 18 66.63 16.52 27.41
N ALA A 19 67.83 16.60 26.84
CA ALA A 19 68.21 15.96 25.61
C ALA A 19 68.31 14.44 25.80
N GLY A 20 67.30 13.71 25.33
CA GLY A 20 67.41 12.31 24.92
C GLY A 20 67.26 12.27 23.41
N ALA A 21 68.18 11.62 22.72
CA ALA A 21 68.07 11.37 21.28
C ALA A 21 66.88 10.43 21.02
N VAL A 22 65.71 11.01 20.85
CA VAL A 22 64.54 10.36 20.27
C VAL A 22 64.60 10.68 18.79
N ASP A 23 64.60 9.66 17.93
CA ASP A 23 64.42 9.81 16.49
C ASP A 23 63.29 10.81 16.24
N ALA A 24 63.65 11.98 15.75
CA ALA A 24 62.69 12.99 15.33
C ALA A 24 62.02 12.51 14.05
N GLN A 25 61.03 11.62 14.19
CA GLN A 25 59.92 11.56 13.24
C GLN A 25 59.27 12.94 13.29
N VAL A 26 59.73 13.83 12.41
CA VAL A 26 59.10 15.12 12.11
C VAL A 26 57.59 14.89 12.13
N ALA A 27 56.90 15.54 13.07
CA ALA A 27 55.44 15.53 13.13
C ALA A 27 54.92 16.20 11.86
N ARG A 28 54.76 15.40 10.80
CA ARG A 28 54.28 15.85 9.49
C ARG A 28 52.85 16.32 9.70
N GLN A 29 52.62 17.62 9.70
CA GLN A 29 51.26 18.14 9.71
C GLN A 29 50.71 18.08 8.27
N PRO A 30 49.60 17.38 8.03
CA PRO A 30 48.96 17.36 6.72
C PRO A 30 48.46 18.76 6.34
N ASP A 31 48.42 19.07 5.04
CA ASP A 31 47.72 20.26 4.55
C ASP A 31 46.25 20.21 5.02
N PRO A 32 45.66 21.33 5.48
CA PRO A 32 44.26 21.34 5.92
C PRO A 32 43.25 20.81 4.89
N ASN A 33 43.59 20.83 3.60
CA ASN A 33 42.75 20.36 2.50
C ASN A 33 43.08 18.93 2.04
N THR A 34 44.13 18.30 2.58
CA THR A 34 44.44 16.90 2.25
C THR A 34 43.33 16.01 2.78
N PRO A 35 42.70 15.16 1.94
CA PRO A 35 41.66 14.24 2.39
C PRO A 35 42.17 13.32 3.51
N ARG A 36 41.34 13.11 4.52
CA ARG A 36 41.68 12.32 5.71
C ARG A 36 40.94 10.99 5.70
N MET A 37 41.68 9.89 5.79
CA MET A 37 41.12 8.53 5.79
C MET A 37 41.36 7.81 7.11
N MET A 38 40.33 7.11 7.57
CA MET A 38 40.47 6.06 8.58
C MET A 38 40.38 4.68 7.95
N VAL A 39 41.19 3.75 8.42
CA VAL A 39 40.91 2.31 8.22
C VAL A 39 40.56 1.78 9.58
N LEU A 40 39.37 1.19 9.72
CA LEU A 40 38.87 0.68 10.99
C LEU A 40 39.20 -0.82 11.12
N THR A 41 39.15 -1.34 12.35
CA THR A 41 39.29 -2.77 12.59
C THR A 41 38.18 -3.53 11.86
N PHE A 42 38.57 -4.57 11.11
CA PHE A 42 37.61 -5.36 10.33
C PHE A 42 36.88 -6.37 11.21
N ARG A 43 35.58 -6.56 10.94
CA ARG A 43 34.76 -7.57 11.59
C ARG A 43 35.29 -8.95 11.23
N THR A 44 35.29 -9.87 12.18
CA THR A 44 35.61 -11.27 11.93
C THR A 44 34.79 -12.17 12.85
N ASN A 45 34.39 -13.33 12.34
CA ASN A 45 33.71 -14.38 13.10
C ASN A 45 34.68 -15.49 13.53
N THR A 46 35.96 -15.40 13.17
CA THR A 46 36.99 -16.36 13.54
C THR A 46 37.71 -15.89 14.81
N PRO A 47 37.96 -16.77 15.80
CA PRO A 47 38.75 -16.41 16.98
C PRO A 47 40.13 -15.87 16.62
N GLY A 48 40.58 -14.83 17.34
CA GLY A 48 41.90 -14.21 17.19
C GLY A 48 41.88 -12.84 16.51
N ASN A 49 43.06 -12.35 16.12
CA ASN A 49 43.27 -10.97 15.67
C ASN A 49 43.24 -10.80 14.14
N SER A 50 42.57 -11.68 13.40
CA SER A 50 42.54 -11.65 11.92
C SER A 50 41.99 -10.34 11.35
N GLY A 51 40.96 -9.77 11.98
CA GLY A 51 40.38 -8.48 11.61
C GLY A 51 41.35 -7.31 11.81
N VAL A 52 42.10 -7.32 12.91
CA VAL A 52 43.16 -6.34 13.19
C VAL A 52 44.31 -6.48 12.19
N GLN A 53 44.79 -7.72 11.95
CA GLN A 53 45.87 -8.00 11.00
C GLN A 53 45.53 -7.56 9.58
N ALA A 54 44.30 -7.80 9.11
CA ALA A 54 43.84 -7.34 7.81
C ALA A 54 43.79 -5.81 7.72
N ALA A 55 43.23 -5.15 8.73
CA ALA A 55 43.16 -3.69 8.78
C ALA A 55 44.56 -3.06 8.83
N ASP A 56 45.48 -3.59 9.62
CA ASP A 56 46.88 -3.12 9.71
C ASP A 56 47.64 -3.33 8.40
N ALA A 57 47.46 -4.47 7.74
CA ALA A 57 48.09 -4.73 6.45
C ALA A 57 47.59 -3.77 5.37
N LEU A 58 46.28 -3.50 5.34
CA LEU A 58 45.70 -2.47 4.47
C LEU A 58 46.26 -1.08 4.82
N ARG A 59 46.32 -0.74 6.11
CA ARG A 59 46.85 0.56 6.55
C ARG A 59 48.27 0.78 6.07
N SER A 60 49.14 -0.19 6.35
CA SER A 60 50.55 -0.14 5.96
C SER A 60 50.73 0.01 4.46
N ARG A 61 49.92 -0.68 3.65
CA ARG A 61 50.02 -0.60 2.19
C ARG A 61 49.51 0.74 1.64
N LEU A 62 48.45 1.30 2.20
CA LEU A 62 47.98 2.63 1.81
C LEU A 62 49.00 3.72 2.15
N GLY A 63 49.64 3.62 3.32
CA GLY A 63 50.70 4.54 3.72
C GLY A 63 51.95 4.47 2.84
N SER A 64 52.20 3.32 2.18
CA SER A 64 53.28 3.19 1.19
C SER A 64 52.88 3.66 -0.21
N ASP A 65 51.66 3.35 -0.62
CA ASP A 65 51.22 3.50 -2.01
C ASP A 65 50.67 4.90 -2.31
N ILE A 66 50.19 5.62 -1.28
CA ILE A 66 49.62 6.95 -1.44
C ILE A 66 50.51 7.98 -0.71
N PRO A 67 51.05 8.99 -1.42
CA PRO A 67 51.78 10.07 -0.78
C PRO A 67 50.91 10.80 0.26
N TYR A 68 51.47 11.09 1.44
CA TYR A 68 50.74 11.74 2.54
C TYR A 68 50.13 13.10 2.17
N LYS A 69 50.63 13.76 1.11
CA LYS A 69 50.07 15.01 0.57
C LYS A 69 48.75 14.80 -0.19
N GLN A 70 48.54 13.61 -0.73
CA GLN A 70 47.34 13.22 -1.49
C GLN A 70 46.28 12.53 -0.63
N LEU A 71 46.71 11.85 0.44
CA LEU A 71 45.83 11.27 1.45
C LEU A 71 46.54 11.24 2.79
N TRP A 72 45.92 11.85 3.79
CA TRP A 72 46.34 11.71 5.17
C TRP A 72 45.64 10.51 5.78
N GLN A 73 46.37 9.41 5.94
CA GLN A 73 45.91 8.30 6.75
C GLN A 73 46.02 8.68 8.22
N ILE A 74 44.89 8.76 8.92
CA ILE A 74 44.88 9.06 10.35
C ILE A 74 45.60 7.92 11.09
N PRO A 75 46.63 8.22 11.91
CA PRO A 75 47.38 7.19 12.62
C PRO A 75 46.48 6.34 13.52
N ASN A 76 46.74 5.03 13.57
CA ASN A 76 45.94 4.12 14.40
C ASN A 76 46.05 4.46 15.91
N THR A 77 47.15 5.08 16.34
CA THR A 77 47.30 5.58 17.71
C THR A 77 46.31 6.69 18.05
N GLU A 78 46.03 7.60 17.11
CA GLU A 78 45.03 8.67 17.27
C GLU A 78 43.61 8.10 17.29
N ILE A 79 43.32 7.16 16.39
CA ILE A 79 42.03 6.43 16.36
C ILE A 79 41.80 5.72 17.71
N ASN A 80 42.78 4.96 18.19
CA ASN A 80 42.66 4.21 19.44
C ASN A 80 42.49 5.12 20.66
N ALA A 81 43.18 6.27 20.70
CA ALA A 81 43.03 7.21 21.80
C ALA A 81 41.59 7.75 21.92
N VAL A 82 40.93 8.06 20.80
CA VAL A 82 39.53 8.51 20.81
C VAL A 82 38.57 7.38 21.16
N LEU A 83 38.83 6.16 20.69
CA LEU A 83 38.03 4.99 21.05
C LEU A 83 38.09 4.68 22.54
N GLU A 84 39.30 4.63 23.11
CA GLU A 84 39.52 4.36 24.54
C GLU A 84 38.88 5.46 25.40
N ALA A 85 39.03 6.74 25.01
CA ALA A 85 38.37 7.86 25.69
C ALA A 85 36.83 7.77 25.64
N SER A 86 36.28 7.08 24.63
CA SER A 86 34.85 6.87 24.45
C SER A 86 34.36 5.53 25.03
N GLY A 87 35.23 4.79 25.74
CA GLY A 87 34.89 3.51 26.36
C GLY A 87 34.82 2.31 25.41
N TYR A 88 35.25 2.47 24.14
CA TYR A 88 35.30 1.39 23.16
C TYR A 88 36.61 0.62 23.25
N ARG A 89 36.55 -0.68 22.95
CA ARG A 89 37.73 -1.51 22.76
C ARG A 89 38.39 -1.24 21.41
N LYS A 90 39.72 -1.12 21.39
CA LYS A 90 40.52 -0.86 20.16
C LYS A 90 40.50 -2.00 19.12
N ASP A 91 40.24 -3.23 19.57
CA ASP A 91 40.18 -4.42 18.73
C ASP A 91 38.76 -4.78 18.29
N GLU A 92 37.76 -4.00 18.69
CA GLU A 92 36.37 -4.26 18.38
C GLU A 92 35.93 -3.51 17.11
N PRO A 93 35.25 -4.18 16.17
CA PRO A 93 34.73 -3.52 14.98
C PRO A 93 33.53 -2.62 15.30
N LEU A 94 33.57 -1.37 14.83
CA LEU A 94 32.49 -0.40 15.03
C LEU A 94 31.28 -0.66 14.14
N SER A 95 30.09 -0.28 14.61
CA SER A 95 28.93 -0.06 13.74
C SER A 95 29.23 1.03 12.72
N SER A 96 28.56 1.05 11.57
CA SER A 96 28.78 2.09 10.56
C SER A 96 28.35 3.48 11.03
N ASN A 97 27.42 3.56 12.00
CA ASN A 97 27.03 4.82 12.64
C ASN A 97 28.14 5.34 13.57
N ASP A 98 28.68 4.47 14.43
CA ASP A 98 29.78 4.85 15.35
C ASP A 98 31.06 5.19 14.58
N ALA A 99 31.36 4.42 13.51
CA ALA A 99 32.47 4.70 12.60
C ALA A 99 32.38 6.10 11.99
N ARG A 100 31.18 6.53 11.60
CA ARG A 100 30.97 7.89 11.07
C ARG A 100 31.15 8.94 12.16
N GLU A 101 30.64 8.70 13.35
CA GLU A 101 30.75 9.65 14.46
C GLU A 101 32.22 9.85 14.88
N LEU A 102 32.96 8.75 14.99
CA LEU A 102 34.41 8.77 15.14
C LEU A 102 35.08 9.57 14.01
N GLY A 103 34.65 9.35 12.76
CA GLY A 103 35.13 10.10 11.61
C GLY A 103 34.90 11.60 11.73
N ARG A 104 33.75 12.04 12.23
CA ARG A 104 33.49 13.47 12.48
C ARG A 104 34.40 14.05 13.54
N GLN A 105 34.63 13.31 14.64
CA GLN A 105 35.52 13.75 15.71
C GLN A 105 36.98 13.88 15.22
N LEU A 106 37.45 12.93 14.41
CA LEU A 106 38.80 12.92 13.84
C LEU A 106 38.94 13.72 12.54
N ARG A 107 37.85 14.37 12.10
CA ARG A 107 37.74 15.09 10.82
C ARG A 107 38.17 14.23 9.63
N ALA A 108 37.82 12.96 9.63
CA ALA A 108 37.99 12.08 8.48
C ALA A 108 36.96 12.45 7.39
N ASP A 109 37.38 12.43 6.13
CA ASP A 109 36.49 12.54 4.97
C ASP A 109 35.93 11.17 4.58
N GLU A 110 36.75 10.14 4.76
CA GLU A 110 36.49 8.78 4.31
C GLU A 110 36.95 7.74 5.34
N PHE A 111 36.29 6.59 5.34
CA PHE A 111 36.71 5.46 6.16
C PHE A 111 36.47 4.12 5.48
N VAL A 112 37.29 3.13 5.82
CA VAL A 112 37.16 1.76 5.32
C VAL A 112 36.73 0.83 6.44
N GLN A 113 35.65 0.08 6.18
CA GLN A 113 35.23 -1.06 6.99
C GLN A 113 35.34 -2.33 6.17
N GLY A 114 35.41 -3.48 6.85
CA GLY A 114 35.46 -4.75 6.16
C GLY A 114 35.10 -5.94 7.06
N ASN A 115 34.86 -7.07 6.41
CA ASN A 115 34.60 -8.36 7.00
C ASN A 115 35.70 -9.33 6.57
N VAL A 116 36.27 -10.05 7.52
CA VAL A 116 37.28 -11.08 7.31
C VAL A 116 36.70 -12.41 7.75
N ARG A 117 36.63 -13.37 6.82
CA ARG A 117 36.16 -14.72 7.08
C ARG A 117 37.15 -15.75 6.58
N LYS A 118 37.28 -16.86 7.31
CA LYS A 118 38.05 -18.03 6.86
C LYS A 118 37.15 -18.93 6.02
N ASP A 119 37.65 -19.38 4.87
CA ASP A 119 36.95 -20.26 3.94
C ASP A 119 37.92 -21.37 3.51
N GLY A 120 37.81 -22.54 4.16
CA GLY A 120 38.80 -23.61 4.06
C GLY A 120 40.19 -23.14 4.53
N GLU A 121 41.18 -23.27 3.64
CA GLU A 121 42.57 -22.84 3.89
C GLU A 121 42.82 -21.36 3.54
N SER A 122 41.85 -20.68 2.92
CA SER A 122 42.00 -19.30 2.48
C SER A 122 41.21 -18.32 3.36
N TRP A 123 41.64 -17.07 3.35
CA TRP A 123 40.97 -15.94 3.97
C TRP A 123 40.32 -15.09 2.90
N LYS A 124 39.03 -14.77 3.10
CA LYS A 124 38.25 -13.87 2.26
C LYS A 124 38.05 -12.55 2.99
N ILE A 125 38.32 -11.45 2.29
CA ILE A 125 38.14 -10.10 2.80
C ILE A 125 37.20 -9.35 1.86
N GLU A 126 36.13 -8.84 2.46
CA GLU A 126 35.15 -7.96 1.83
C GLU A 126 35.30 -6.60 2.50
N ALA A 127 35.64 -5.56 1.74
CA ALA A 127 35.85 -4.22 2.29
C ALA A 127 34.98 -3.19 1.55
N THR A 128 34.68 -2.10 2.22
CA THR A 128 33.84 -1.03 1.69
C THR A 128 34.42 0.32 2.11
N LEU A 129 34.62 1.18 1.11
CA LEU A 129 34.94 2.59 1.30
C LEU A 129 33.65 3.37 1.57
N HIS A 130 33.63 4.16 2.63
CA HIS A 130 32.50 4.98 3.04
C HIS A 130 32.91 6.45 3.09
N LEU A 131 31.95 7.33 2.80
CA LEU A 131 32.12 8.78 3.02
C LEU A 131 31.52 9.18 4.36
N VAL A 132 32.28 9.93 5.16
CA VAL A 132 31.81 10.42 6.47
C VAL A 132 30.65 11.40 6.31
N ARG A 133 30.68 12.19 5.23
CA ARG A 133 29.67 13.23 4.96
C ARG A 133 28.29 12.70 4.57
N ASP A 134 28.21 11.48 4.03
CA ASP A 134 26.95 10.93 3.51
C ASP A 134 26.81 9.44 3.83
N PRO A 135 25.88 9.06 4.72
CA PRO A 135 25.60 7.68 5.07
C PRO A 135 25.20 6.76 3.92
N SER A 136 24.65 7.31 2.85
CA SER A 136 24.11 6.55 1.73
C SER A 136 25.17 6.19 0.69
N LEU A 137 26.34 6.83 0.76
CA LEU A 137 27.44 6.65 -0.17
C LEU A 137 28.46 5.65 0.36
N ALA A 138 28.50 4.50 -0.32
CA ALA A 138 29.43 3.43 -0.07
C ALA A 138 29.95 2.88 -1.41
N GLN A 139 31.21 2.46 -1.41
CA GLN A 139 31.83 1.77 -2.52
C GLN A 139 32.34 0.42 -2.03
N PRO A 140 31.60 -0.68 -2.29
CA PRO A 140 32.14 -2.01 -2.11
C PRO A 140 33.39 -2.20 -2.98
N LEU A 141 34.42 -2.84 -2.42
CA LEU A 141 35.60 -3.31 -3.14
C LEU A 141 35.40 -4.78 -3.54
N SER A 142 36.22 -5.27 -4.47
CA SER A 142 36.18 -6.67 -4.88
C SER A 142 36.57 -7.59 -3.72
N VAL A 143 36.04 -8.82 -3.71
CA VAL A 143 36.39 -9.79 -2.67
C VAL A 143 37.82 -10.28 -2.88
N ALA A 144 38.71 -10.03 -1.92
CA ALA A 144 40.08 -10.51 -1.96
C ALA A 144 40.21 -11.86 -1.24
N THR A 145 40.92 -12.81 -1.86
CA THR A 145 41.16 -14.16 -1.30
C THR A 145 42.65 -14.48 -1.27
N SER A 146 43.18 -14.95 -0.14
CA SER A 146 44.59 -15.37 0.00
C SER A 146 44.79 -16.34 1.17
N ALA A 147 45.91 -17.05 1.23
CA ALA A 147 46.26 -17.94 2.34
C ALA A 147 46.49 -17.20 3.68
N LYS A 148 46.75 -15.89 3.65
CA LYS A 148 46.94 -15.05 4.84
C LYS A 148 46.03 -13.81 4.79
N PRO A 149 45.45 -13.37 5.93
CA PRO A 149 44.61 -12.17 5.97
C PRO A 149 45.33 -10.93 5.46
N GLY A 150 46.59 -10.73 5.85
CA GLY A 150 47.37 -9.56 5.44
C GLY A 150 47.64 -9.50 3.93
N ASP A 151 47.82 -10.64 3.27
CA ASP A 151 48.08 -10.66 1.83
C ASP A 151 46.80 -10.44 1.01
N ALA A 152 45.65 -10.95 1.48
CA ALA A 152 44.35 -10.58 0.92
C ALA A 152 44.09 -9.06 1.07
N ALA A 153 44.44 -8.47 2.22
CA ALA A 153 44.25 -7.04 2.46
C ALA A 153 45.11 -6.15 1.55
N LYS A 154 46.35 -6.57 1.23
CA LYS A 154 47.20 -5.86 0.26
C LYS A 154 46.59 -5.79 -1.13
N ALA A 155 45.91 -6.85 -1.57
CA ALA A 155 45.23 -6.86 -2.88
C ALA A 155 44.12 -5.79 -2.96
N LEU A 156 43.45 -5.49 -1.84
CA LEU A 156 42.42 -4.45 -1.75
C LEU A 156 42.97 -3.03 -1.80
N ALA A 157 44.22 -2.81 -1.37
CA ALA A 157 44.82 -1.48 -1.32
C ALA A 157 44.92 -0.85 -2.72
N ALA A 158 45.32 -1.64 -3.72
CA ALA A 158 45.42 -1.17 -5.10
C ALA A 158 44.05 -0.80 -5.68
N GLU A 159 43.02 -1.63 -5.46
CA GLU A 159 41.66 -1.30 -5.89
C GLU A 159 41.11 -0.08 -5.15
N LEU A 160 41.42 0.09 -3.86
CA LEU A 160 40.99 1.26 -3.11
C LEU A 160 41.60 2.56 -3.66
N VAL A 161 42.87 2.54 -4.08
CA VAL A 161 43.50 3.69 -4.77
C VAL A 161 42.74 4.04 -6.06
N GLU A 162 42.42 3.05 -6.88
CA GLU A 162 41.65 3.23 -8.11
C GLU A 162 40.22 3.71 -7.83
N ALA A 163 39.55 3.11 -6.85
CA ALA A 163 38.20 3.47 -6.44
C ALA A 163 38.11 4.93 -5.97
N ARG A 164 39.14 5.47 -5.32
CA ARG A 164 39.19 6.88 -4.87
C ARG A 164 39.23 7.88 -6.02
N LYS A 165 39.64 7.47 -7.24
CA LYS A 165 39.62 8.36 -8.41
C LYS A 165 38.21 8.88 -8.71
N GLN A 166 37.17 8.17 -8.29
CA GLN A 166 35.78 8.62 -8.45
C GLN A 166 35.39 9.82 -7.55
N LEU A 167 36.11 10.05 -6.44
CA LEU A 167 35.68 11.00 -5.40
C LEU A 167 35.82 12.47 -5.82
N GLY A 168 36.82 12.79 -6.63
CA GLY A 168 37.00 14.14 -7.18
C GLY A 168 35.83 14.53 -8.09
N PRO A 169 35.56 13.75 -9.16
CA PRO A 169 34.42 14.00 -10.03
C PRO A 169 33.06 13.88 -9.31
N GLU A 170 32.91 12.98 -8.33
CA GLU A 170 31.69 12.93 -7.53
C GLU A 170 31.49 14.20 -6.69
N LYS A 171 32.54 14.77 -6.08
CA LYS A 171 32.45 16.06 -5.38
C LYS A 171 32.05 17.18 -6.34
N ASN A 172 32.58 17.18 -7.56
CA ASN A 172 32.20 18.13 -8.60
C ASN A 172 30.72 17.95 -9.02
N CYS A 173 30.27 16.70 -9.12
CA CYS A 173 28.86 16.37 -9.38
C CYS A 173 27.94 16.94 -8.30
N VAL A 174 28.24 16.68 -7.02
CA VAL A 174 27.45 17.19 -5.90
C VAL A 174 27.43 18.71 -5.85
N ASN A 175 28.57 19.37 -6.09
CA ASN A 175 28.64 20.83 -6.12
C ASN A 175 27.80 21.41 -7.27
N ALA A 176 27.93 20.88 -8.49
CA ALA A 176 27.13 21.32 -9.63
C ALA A 176 25.63 21.07 -9.41
N ALA A 177 25.26 19.95 -8.79
CA ALA A 177 23.88 19.63 -8.43
C ALA A 177 23.30 20.64 -7.41
N ARG A 178 24.09 21.07 -6.41
CA ARG A 178 23.68 22.13 -5.48
C ARG A 178 23.41 23.45 -6.19
N ASP A 179 24.20 23.76 -7.22
CA ASP A 179 24.02 24.93 -8.07
C ASP A 179 22.90 24.74 -9.13
N LYS A 180 22.19 23.60 -9.10
CA LYS A 180 21.17 23.18 -10.08
C LYS A 180 21.70 23.10 -11.53
N ASN A 181 23.01 23.01 -11.70
CA ASN A 181 23.64 22.79 -12.99
C ASN A 181 23.73 21.28 -13.27
N TRP A 182 22.61 20.70 -13.68
CA TRP A 182 22.44 19.25 -13.83
C TRP A 182 23.31 18.67 -14.95
N ASP A 183 23.50 19.38 -16.06
CA ASP A 183 24.35 18.92 -17.16
C ASP A 183 25.80 18.74 -16.71
N LYS A 184 26.34 19.74 -16.00
CA LYS A 184 27.68 19.66 -15.40
C LYS A 184 27.75 18.56 -14.34
N ALA A 185 26.71 18.41 -13.52
CA ALA A 185 26.66 17.36 -12.51
C ALA A 185 26.75 15.97 -13.13
N MET A 186 25.93 15.70 -14.16
CA MET A 186 25.92 14.43 -14.88
C MET A 186 27.24 14.19 -15.63
N ALA A 187 27.85 15.23 -16.22
CA ALA A 187 29.15 15.12 -16.87
C ALA A 187 30.25 14.72 -15.87
N SER A 188 30.33 15.38 -14.71
CA SER A 188 31.30 15.03 -13.67
C SER A 188 31.06 13.64 -13.08
N ALA A 189 29.81 13.22 -12.91
CA ALA A 189 29.52 11.86 -12.47
C ALA A 189 30.01 10.80 -13.49
N ARG A 190 29.78 11.03 -14.79
CA ARG A 190 30.28 10.16 -15.87
C ARG A 190 31.79 10.10 -15.93
N GLU A 191 32.49 11.22 -15.69
CA GLU A 191 33.95 11.25 -15.56
C GLU A 191 34.42 10.31 -14.42
N GLY A 192 33.77 10.36 -13.25
CA GLY A 192 34.08 9.46 -12.14
C GLY A 192 33.87 7.97 -12.49
N ILE A 193 32.83 7.67 -13.27
CA ILE A 193 32.56 6.31 -13.78
C ILE A 193 33.61 5.89 -14.80
N ALA A 194 34.08 6.79 -15.66
CA ALA A 194 35.14 6.50 -16.63
C ALA A 194 36.49 6.22 -15.93
N LEU A 195 36.81 6.95 -14.86
CA LEU A 195 38.02 6.74 -14.07
C LEU A 195 37.99 5.42 -13.28
N PHE A 196 36.81 4.99 -12.85
CA PHE A 196 36.63 3.73 -12.15
C PHE A 196 35.30 3.08 -12.57
N PRO A 197 35.30 2.10 -13.50
CA PRO A 197 34.08 1.51 -14.03
C PRO A 197 33.13 0.89 -13.00
N LYS A 198 33.60 0.56 -11.79
CA LYS A 198 32.78 0.07 -10.67
C LYS A 198 32.33 1.17 -9.69
N ALA A 199 32.43 2.45 -10.07
CA ALA A 199 32.11 3.60 -9.22
C ALA A 199 30.62 3.68 -8.83
N VAL A 200 30.27 3.15 -7.66
CA VAL A 200 28.92 3.23 -7.07
C VAL A 200 28.62 4.64 -6.57
N ILE A 201 29.59 5.31 -5.96
CA ILE A 201 29.39 6.66 -5.39
C ILE A 201 29.14 7.66 -6.54
N ALA A 202 29.94 7.62 -7.61
CA ALA A 202 29.70 8.46 -8.78
C ALA A 202 28.38 8.12 -9.50
N ARG A 203 28.05 6.83 -9.68
CA ARG A 203 26.75 6.42 -10.24
C ARG A 203 25.57 6.89 -9.40
N THR A 204 25.71 6.91 -8.08
CA THR A 204 24.65 7.40 -7.18
C THR A 204 24.40 8.90 -7.41
N CYS A 205 25.46 9.69 -7.61
CA CYS A 205 25.31 11.11 -7.97
C CYS A 205 24.64 11.28 -9.35
N LEU A 206 25.04 10.47 -10.34
CA LEU A 206 24.40 10.45 -11.66
C LEU A 206 22.91 10.11 -11.56
N LEU A 207 22.55 9.06 -10.82
CA LEU A 207 21.17 8.64 -10.61
C LEU A 207 20.34 9.75 -9.92
N ASN A 208 20.92 10.46 -8.95
CA ASN A 208 20.28 11.62 -8.33
C ASN A 208 20.02 12.74 -9.34
N ALA A 209 21.00 13.10 -10.17
CA ALA A 209 20.82 14.10 -11.22
C ALA A 209 19.79 13.68 -12.29
N MET A 210 19.74 12.40 -12.63
CA MET A 210 18.72 11.83 -13.54
C MET A 210 17.30 11.93 -12.95
N PHE A 211 17.16 11.69 -11.65
CA PHE A 211 15.88 11.84 -10.96
C PHE A 211 15.40 13.30 -10.97
N GLU A 212 16.29 14.25 -10.65
CA GLU A 212 15.96 15.69 -10.62
C GLU A 212 15.61 16.25 -12.01
N THR A 213 16.29 15.76 -13.05
CA THR A 213 16.01 16.12 -14.44
C THR A 213 14.85 15.33 -15.06
N LYS A 214 14.17 14.48 -14.27
CA LYS A 214 13.04 13.65 -14.70
C LYS A 214 13.37 12.79 -15.92
N ALA A 215 14.56 12.19 -15.95
CA ALA A 215 14.91 11.18 -16.93
C ALA A 215 13.86 10.04 -16.95
N THR A 216 13.76 9.32 -18.06
CA THR A 216 12.74 8.26 -18.20
C THR A 216 12.91 7.17 -17.13
N ASP A 217 11.80 6.51 -16.76
CA ASP A 217 11.83 5.38 -15.83
C ASP A 217 12.81 4.29 -16.31
N ASP A 218 12.90 4.03 -17.62
CA ASP A 218 13.86 3.07 -18.17
C ASP A 218 15.32 3.49 -17.96
N ALA A 219 15.64 4.77 -18.19
CA ALA A 219 17.00 5.27 -18.00
C ALA A 219 17.41 5.25 -16.52
N GLN A 220 16.51 5.68 -15.63
CA GLN A 220 16.75 5.63 -14.18
C GLN A 220 16.89 4.19 -13.67
N LEU A 221 16.04 3.28 -14.15
CA LEU A 221 16.08 1.88 -13.78
C LEU A 221 17.36 1.20 -14.25
N ALA A 222 17.79 1.44 -15.50
CA ALA A 222 19.06 0.90 -16.01
C ALA A 222 20.25 1.33 -15.14
N MET A 223 20.32 2.62 -14.79
CA MET A 223 21.36 3.14 -13.90
C MET A 223 21.27 2.56 -12.48
N ALA A 224 20.06 2.39 -11.95
CA ALA A 224 19.85 1.74 -10.66
C ALA A 224 20.29 0.27 -10.69
N GLU A 225 19.98 -0.48 -11.75
CA GLU A 225 20.37 -1.87 -11.93
C GLU A 225 21.90 -2.02 -12.09
N GLU A 226 22.58 -1.10 -12.78
CA GLU A 226 24.05 -1.05 -12.79
C GLU A 226 24.63 -0.87 -11.39
N ILE A 227 24.04 0.00 -10.58
CA ILE A 227 24.46 0.18 -9.18
C ILE A 227 24.22 -1.11 -8.39
N LEU A 228 23.03 -1.71 -8.49
CA LEU A 228 22.66 -2.91 -7.73
C LEU A 228 23.48 -4.14 -8.13
N ALA A 229 24.01 -4.20 -9.35
CA ALA A 229 24.94 -5.22 -9.79
C ALA A 229 26.31 -5.14 -9.08
N ILE A 230 26.68 -3.97 -8.55
CA ILE A 230 27.94 -3.73 -7.84
C ILE A 230 27.70 -3.67 -6.32
N ASP A 231 26.65 -2.98 -5.89
CA ASP A 231 26.20 -2.83 -4.51
C ASP A 231 24.70 -3.16 -4.41
N SER A 232 24.40 -4.42 -4.10
CA SER A 232 23.03 -4.91 -3.93
C SER A 232 22.28 -4.30 -2.75
N ARG A 233 22.98 -3.58 -1.86
CA ARG A 233 22.40 -2.90 -0.69
C ARG A 233 22.35 -1.37 -0.86
N SER A 234 22.62 -0.86 -2.06
CA SER A 234 22.54 0.57 -2.34
C SER A 234 21.12 1.09 -2.10
N ARG A 235 20.94 1.82 -0.99
CA ARG A 235 19.64 2.35 -0.57
C ARG A 235 18.98 3.19 -1.65
N ARG A 236 19.77 4.04 -2.33
CA ARG A 236 19.25 4.92 -3.38
C ARG A 236 18.79 4.13 -4.59
N ALA A 237 19.56 3.16 -5.06
CA ALA A 237 19.19 2.34 -6.21
C ALA A 237 17.97 1.45 -5.91
N LEU A 238 17.92 0.84 -4.73
CA LEU A 238 16.76 0.05 -4.27
C LEU A 238 15.49 0.91 -4.17
N SER A 239 15.59 2.14 -3.65
CA SER A 239 14.47 3.08 -3.58
C SER A 239 13.93 3.44 -4.97
N ILE A 240 14.82 3.83 -5.90
CA ILE A 240 14.42 4.20 -7.26
C ILE A 240 13.81 3.00 -8.01
N ALA A 241 14.47 1.84 -7.96
CA ALA A 241 13.96 0.63 -8.60
C ALA A 241 12.58 0.23 -8.04
N GLY A 242 12.44 0.24 -6.70
CA GLY A 242 11.17 -0.07 -6.04
C GLY A 242 10.04 0.86 -6.47
N ASP A 243 10.30 2.17 -6.51
CA ASP A 243 9.30 3.17 -6.92
C ASP A 243 8.89 3.04 -8.40
N ILE A 244 9.84 2.75 -9.29
CA ILE A 244 9.57 2.51 -10.71
C ILE A 244 8.72 1.24 -10.88
N TYR A 245 9.12 0.13 -10.25
CA TYR A 245 8.36 -1.11 -10.30
C TYR A 245 6.97 -0.97 -9.67
N ARG A 246 6.82 -0.16 -8.62
CA ARG A 246 5.52 0.19 -8.05
C ARG A 246 4.64 0.94 -9.05
N ARG A 247 5.17 1.96 -9.74
CA ARG A 247 4.42 2.70 -10.79
C ARG A 247 3.98 1.78 -11.92
N ARG A 248 4.87 0.90 -12.39
CA ARG A 248 4.56 -0.10 -13.43
C ARG A 248 3.50 -1.10 -12.99
N ASN A 249 3.60 -1.59 -11.75
CA ASN A 249 2.59 -2.47 -11.17
C ASN A 249 1.22 -1.79 -11.09
N LEU A 250 1.15 -0.51 -10.72
CA LEU A 250 -0.11 0.24 -10.70
C LEU A 250 -0.70 0.44 -12.10
N ALA A 251 0.13 0.55 -13.13
CA ALA A 251 -0.31 0.65 -14.52
C ALA A 251 -0.84 -0.69 -15.07
N THR A 252 -0.26 -1.82 -14.64
CA THR A 252 -0.66 -3.18 -15.05
C THR A 252 -0.80 -4.13 -13.85
N PRO A 253 -1.84 -4.00 -13.01
CA PRO A 253 -1.93 -4.74 -11.74
C PRO A 253 -2.05 -6.27 -11.86
N THR A 254 -2.41 -6.77 -13.03
CA THR A 254 -2.52 -8.21 -13.31
C THR A 254 -1.16 -8.85 -13.63
N ASP A 255 -0.12 -8.06 -13.93
CA ASP A 255 1.23 -8.55 -14.17
C ASP A 255 2.03 -8.62 -12.86
N THR A 256 2.19 -9.84 -12.37
CA THR A 256 2.92 -10.11 -11.12
C THR A 256 4.43 -9.88 -11.20
N ALA A 257 5.01 -9.74 -12.41
CA ALA A 257 6.45 -9.54 -12.57
C ALA A 257 6.90 -8.22 -11.93
N ASN A 258 6.15 -7.14 -12.16
CA ASN A 258 6.45 -5.83 -11.57
C ASN A 258 6.23 -5.84 -10.04
N ALA A 259 5.18 -6.51 -9.55
CA ALA A 259 4.97 -6.69 -8.11
C ALA A 259 6.16 -7.40 -7.44
N ASN A 260 6.66 -8.49 -8.03
CA ASN A 260 7.78 -9.27 -7.49
C ASN A 260 9.07 -8.45 -7.44
N LYS A 261 9.40 -7.71 -8.51
CA LYS A 261 10.58 -6.85 -8.55
C LYS A 261 10.47 -5.66 -7.59
N MET A 262 9.27 -5.08 -7.45
CA MET A 262 8.99 -4.05 -6.44
C MET A 262 9.26 -4.62 -5.04
N ILE A 263 8.67 -5.78 -4.70
CA ILE A 263 8.86 -6.45 -3.40
C ILE A 263 10.35 -6.72 -3.14
N GLN A 264 11.08 -7.24 -4.11
CA GLN A 264 12.52 -7.50 -3.98
C GLN A 264 13.31 -6.22 -3.67
N ALA A 265 13.07 -5.13 -4.41
CA ALA A 265 13.77 -3.86 -4.20
C ALA A 265 13.45 -3.26 -2.82
N TYR A 266 12.17 -3.28 -2.44
CA TYR A 266 11.68 -2.72 -1.19
C TYR A 266 12.07 -3.54 0.05
N THR A 267 12.03 -4.87 -0.01
CA THR A 267 12.54 -5.71 1.09
C THR A 267 14.05 -5.59 1.23
N GLY A 268 14.79 -5.47 0.11
CA GLY A 268 16.22 -5.12 0.13
C GLY A 268 16.48 -3.76 0.77
N LEU A 269 15.61 -2.77 0.50
CA LEU A 269 15.74 -1.42 1.05
C LEU A 269 15.53 -1.42 2.57
N ILE A 270 14.52 -2.14 3.07
CA ILE A 270 14.32 -2.36 4.50
C ILE A 270 15.53 -3.07 5.11
N ALA A 271 16.07 -4.10 4.46
CA ALA A 271 17.26 -4.79 4.95
C ALA A 271 18.53 -3.89 4.95
N ALA A 272 18.57 -2.85 4.12
CA ALA A 272 19.66 -1.88 4.09
C ALA A 272 19.53 -0.79 5.16
N ASP A 273 18.33 -0.52 5.70
CA ASP A 273 18.07 0.45 6.76
C ASP A 273 16.91 0.02 7.69
N PRO A 274 17.07 -1.09 8.43
CA PRO A 274 15.97 -1.71 9.17
C PRO A 274 15.49 -0.86 10.37
N THR A 275 16.33 0.05 10.85
CA THR A 275 16.02 0.95 11.99
C THR A 275 15.23 2.18 11.58
N ASN A 276 15.07 2.44 10.28
CA ASN A 276 14.31 3.59 9.79
C ASN A 276 12.82 3.23 9.72
N THR A 277 12.12 3.43 10.83
CA THR A 277 10.70 3.04 10.98
C THR A 277 9.81 3.68 9.93
N ARG A 278 10.07 4.94 9.55
CA ARG A 278 9.34 5.63 8.47
C ARG A 278 9.49 4.93 7.12
N LEU A 279 10.72 4.53 6.77
CA LEU A 279 10.97 3.77 5.56
C LEU A 279 10.23 2.43 5.59
N VAL A 280 10.32 1.71 6.71
CA VAL A 280 9.61 0.43 6.91
C VAL A 280 8.11 0.64 6.72
N GLU A 281 7.54 1.68 7.32
CA GLU A 281 6.13 2.05 7.18
C GLU A 281 5.73 2.30 5.71
N ASP A 282 6.43 3.22 5.03
CA ASP A 282 6.11 3.64 3.66
C ASP A 282 6.19 2.48 2.68
N VAL A 283 7.26 1.69 2.77
CA VAL A 283 7.47 0.51 1.92
C VAL A 283 6.45 -0.58 2.22
N THR A 284 6.14 -0.84 3.48
CA THR A 284 5.20 -1.89 3.85
C THR A 284 3.78 -1.55 3.40
N LYS A 285 3.36 -0.28 3.50
CA LYS A 285 2.12 0.21 2.89
C LYS A 285 2.10 0.02 1.39
N ALA A 286 3.21 0.32 0.71
CA ALA A 286 3.30 0.14 -0.74
C ALA A 286 3.16 -1.34 -1.16
N ILE A 287 3.80 -2.25 -0.43
CA ILE A 287 3.69 -3.70 -0.66
C ILE A 287 2.24 -4.18 -0.46
N ALA A 288 1.58 -3.77 0.64
CA ALA A 288 0.19 -4.15 0.90
C ALA A 288 -0.78 -3.54 -0.14
N GLY A 289 -0.59 -2.26 -0.50
CA GLY A 289 -1.39 -1.56 -1.50
C GLY A 289 -1.23 -2.13 -2.91
N ALA A 290 -0.10 -2.76 -3.22
CA ALA A 290 0.12 -3.50 -4.46
C ALA A 290 -0.56 -4.89 -4.48
N GLY A 291 -1.42 -5.20 -3.50
CA GLY A 291 -2.14 -6.48 -3.43
C GLY A 291 -1.33 -7.61 -2.79
N ASN A 292 -0.22 -7.31 -2.11
CA ASN A 292 0.65 -8.31 -1.47
C ASN A 292 0.67 -8.19 0.07
N PRO A 293 -0.48 -8.17 0.77
CA PRO A 293 -0.52 -7.96 2.20
C PRO A 293 0.13 -9.12 2.99
N GLY A 294 0.19 -10.34 2.43
CA GLY A 294 0.88 -11.47 3.06
C GLY A 294 2.39 -11.26 3.20
N VAL A 295 3.03 -10.50 2.30
CA VAL A 295 4.45 -10.13 2.42
C VAL A 295 4.64 -8.97 3.39
N ALA A 296 3.73 -8.00 3.37
CA ALA A 296 3.76 -6.83 4.24
C ALA A 296 3.58 -7.16 5.73
N LEU A 297 2.76 -8.18 6.03
CA LEU A 297 2.34 -8.51 7.38
C LEU A 297 3.48 -8.92 8.34
N PRO A 298 4.38 -9.87 8.00
CA PRO A 298 5.51 -10.19 8.88
C PRO A 298 6.47 -9.01 9.06
N ILE A 299 6.59 -8.13 8.07
CA ILE A 299 7.45 -6.94 8.12
C ILE A 299 6.90 -5.96 9.16
N ILE A 300 5.61 -5.61 9.08
CA ILE A 300 5.03 -4.61 9.98
C ILE A 300 4.89 -5.14 11.41
N ARG A 301 4.57 -6.43 11.60
CA ARG A 301 4.50 -7.05 12.94
C ARG A 301 5.85 -6.96 13.64
N LYS A 302 6.93 -7.34 12.96
CA LYS A 302 8.28 -7.22 13.49
C LYS A 302 8.60 -5.76 13.85
N ALA A 303 8.25 -4.81 12.99
CA ALA A 303 8.50 -3.39 13.24
C ALA A 303 7.76 -2.88 14.49
N VAL A 304 6.51 -3.30 14.71
CA VAL A 304 5.73 -2.95 15.91
C VAL A 304 6.28 -3.64 17.17
N GLU A 305 6.70 -4.90 17.07
CA GLU A 305 7.36 -5.64 18.16
C GLU A 305 8.66 -4.97 18.62
N GLU A 306 9.46 -4.47 17.69
CA GLU A 306 10.72 -3.77 17.97
C GLU A 306 10.51 -2.33 18.46
N ASN A 307 9.34 -1.73 18.20
CA ASN A 307 9.02 -0.34 18.53
C ASN A 307 7.65 -0.23 19.21
N PRO A 308 7.47 -0.83 20.41
CA PRO A 308 6.20 -0.81 21.11
C PRO A 308 5.81 0.64 21.44
N GLY A 309 4.63 1.06 21.01
CA GLY A 309 4.11 2.42 21.23
C GLY A 309 4.29 3.38 20.03
N ASP A 310 4.90 2.95 18.93
CA ASP A 310 4.85 3.71 17.68
C ASP A 310 3.45 3.59 17.03
N ALA A 311 2.62 4.63 17.21
CA ALA A 311 1.26 4.68 16.70
C ALA A 311 1.19 4.61 15.16
N ALA A 312 2.20 5.09 14.43
CA ALA A 312 2.22 5.06 12.97
C ALA A 312 2.44 3.63 12.45
N LEU A 313 3.35 2.89 13.09
CA LEU A 313 3.55 1.47 12.81
C LEU A 313 2.31 0.65 13.18
N MET A 314 1.70 0.88 14.34
CA MET A 314 0.45 0.21 14.74
C MET A 314 -0.71 0.51 13.78
N ARG A 315 -0.85 1.77 13.32
CA ARG A 315 -1.84 2.14 12.29
C ARG A 315 -1.58 1.38 11.00
N THR A 316 -0.32 1.25 10.60
CA THR A 316 0.05 0.50 9.40
C THR A 316 -0.23 -0.98 9.57
N GLN A 317 0.06 -1.57 10.73
CA GLN A 317 -0.28 -2.97 11.04
C GLN A 317 -1.78 -3.20 10.90
N PHE A 318 -2.61 -2.35 11.51
CA PHE A 318 -4.05 -2.43 11.39
C PHE A 318 -4.52 -2.42 9.93
N LEU A 319 -3.98 -1.50 9.10
CA LEU A 319 -4.33 -1.42 7.68
C LEU A 319 -3.88 -2.64 6.88
N VAL A 320 -2.70 -3.19 7.19
CA VAL A 320 -2.15 -4.38 6.53
C VAL A 320 -2.95 -5.64 6.92
N GLU A 321 -3.34 -5.78 8.19
CA GLU A 321 -4.18 -6.89 8.68
C GLU A 321 -5.56 -6.87 8.00
N LEU A 322 -6.18 -5.69 7.85
CA LEU A 322 -7.42 -5.55 7.08
C LEU A 322 -7.24 -5.98 5.61
N ALA A 323 -6.14 -5.55 4.96
CA ALA A 323 -5.84 -5.94 3.59
C ALA A 323 -5.56 -7.45 3.46
N ALA A 324 -4.93 -8.06 4.47
CA ALA A 324 -4.67 -9.49 4.58
C ALA A 324 -5.94 -10.31 4.92
N ARG A 325 -7.08 -9.63 5.21
CA ARG A 325 -8.31 -10.25 5.72
C ARG A 325 -8.13 -10.99 7.05
N GLU A 326 -7.14 -10.59 7.85
CA GLU A 326 -6.96 -11.08 9.22
C GLU A 326 -7.82 -10.27 10.20
N THR A 327 -9.13 -10.42 10.05
CA THR A 327 -10.12 -9.53 10.66
C THR A 327 -10.03 -9.46 12.19
N LYS A 328 -9.78 -10.59 12.87
CA LYS A 328 -9.65 -10.63 14.34
C LYS A 328 -8.41 -9.90 14.85
N ALA A 329 -7.28 -10.02 14.14
CA ALA A 329 -6.07 -9.29 14.44
C ALA A 329 -6.30 -7.79 14.24
N ALA A 330 -6.88 -7.42 13.10
CA ALA A 330 -7.22 -6.02 12.79
C ALA A 330 -8.10 -5.37 13.86
N ILE A 331 -9.14 -6.07 14.35
CA ILE A 331 -10.00 -5.57 15.43
C ILE A 331 -9.17 -5.31 16.71
N THR A 332 -8.29 -6.24 17.06
CA THR A 332 -7.45 -6.13 18.27
C THR A 332 -6.46 -4.97 18.14
N THR A 333 -5.73 -4.92 17.04
CA THR A 333 -4.74 -3.87 16.75
C THR A 333 -5.40 -2.49 16.66
N GLY A 334 -6.54 -2.39 15.98
CA GLY A 334 -7.30 -1.15 15.86
C GLY A 334 -7.82 -0.63 17.21
N ALA A 335 -8.31 -1.51 18.09
CA ALA A 335 -8.69 -1.13 19.45
C ALA A 335 -7.49 -0.64 20.28
N ALA A 336 -6.35 -1.34 20.21
CA ALA A 336 -5.12 -0.95 20.89
C ALA A 336 -4.56 0.39 20.38
N LEU A 337 -4.65 0.65 19.07
CA LEU A 337 -4.24 1.91 18.45
C LEU A 337 -5.00 3.11 19.04
N VAL A 338 -6.32 3.00 19.17
CA VAL A 338 -7.15 4.09 19.71
C VAL A 338 -7.03 4.22 21.23
N ALA A 339 -6.70 3.13 21.93
CA ALA A 339 -6.34 3.19 23.34
C ALA A 339 -5.02 3.95 23.57
N LEU A 340 -4.07 3.86 22.63
CA LEU A 340 -2.81 4.61 22.66
C LEU A 340 -3.03 6.09 22.31
N ASP A 341 -3.77 6.38 21.24
CA ASP A 341 -4.09 7.73 20.81
C ASP A 341 -5.54 7.84 20.31
N THR A 342 -6.39 8.47 21.12
CA THR A 342 -7.81 8.69 20.81
C THR A 342 -8.04 9.56 19.57
N ALA A 343 -7.04 10.34 19.14
CA ALA A 343 -7.11 11.12 17.89
C ALA A 343 -7.13 10.21 16.65
N MET A 344 -6.62 8.98 16.76
CA MET A 344 -6.63 7.99 15.67
C MET A 344 -8.03 7.46 15.33
N ALA A 345 -9.01 7.66 16.22
CA ALA A 345 -10.42 7.34 15.97
C ALA A 345 -11.07 8.39 15.06
N ASP A 346 -10.57 8.50 13.83
CA ASP A 346 -11.17 9.30 12.75
C ASP A 346 -12.38 8.57 12.12
N SER A 347 -13.08 9.20 11.18
CA SER A 347 -14.24 8.58 10.52
C SER A 347 -13.87 7.28 9.77
N SER A 348 -12.66 7.20 9.23
CA SER A 348 -12.18 6.02 8.51
C SER A 348 -11.89 4.85 9.46
N TYR A 349 -11.46 5.13 10.69
CA TYR A 349 -11.29 4.13 11.74
C TYR A 349 -12.62 3.43 12.05
N PHE A 350 -13.67 4.19 12.37
CA PHE A 350 -14.98 3.61 12.72
C PHE A 350 -15.56 2.80 11.55
N PHE A 351 -15.41 3.31 10.33
CA PHE A 351 -15.79 2.57 9.13
C PHE A 351 -15.05 1.22 9.03
N ARG A 352 -13.71 1.22 9.16
CA ARG A 352 -12.88 0.02 9.07
C ARG A 352 -13.16 -0.97 10.19
N MET A 353 -13.34 -0.51 11.43
CA MET A 353 -13.65 -1.37 12.56
C MET A 353 -15.03 -2.00 12.43
N ALA A 354 -16.05 -1.23 12.03
CA ALA A 354 -17.38 -1.77 11.77
C ALA A 354 -17.36 -2.81 10.63
N ALA A 355 -16.65 -2.51 9.53
CA ALA A 355 -16.47 -3.45 8.43
C ALA A 355 -15.73 -4.72 8.87
N ALA A 356 -14.73 -4.59 9.75
CA ALA A 356 -14.04 -5.73 10.33
C ALA A 356 -14.99 -6.58 11.19
N TYR A 357 -15.78 -5.97 12.10
CA TYR A 357 -16.78 -6.73 12.86
C TYR A 357 -17.81 -7.43 11.96
N GLN A 358 -18.25 -6.81 10.86
CA GLN A 358 -19.12 -7.47 9.89
C GLN A 358 -18.45 -8.69 9.24
N ALA A 359 -17.20 -8.55 8.79
CA ALA A 359 -16.44 -9.63 8.18
C ALA A 359 -16.16 -10.79 9.16
N ASP A 360 -16.08 -10.51 10.46
CA ASP A 360 -15.96 -11.52 11.52
C ASP A 360 -17.32 -12.06 12.00
N SER A 361 -18.40 -11.83 11.24
CA SER A 361 -19.77 -12.26 11.58
C SER A 361 -20.31 -11.73 12.92
N GLN A 362 -19.91 -10.52 13.31
CA GLN A 362 -20.36 -9.84 14.54
C GLN A 362 -21.18 -8.56 14.21
N PRO A 363 -22.37 -8.68 13.59
CA PRO A 363 -23.13 -7.52 13.11
C PRO A 363 -23.57 -6.57 14.23
N ALA A 364 -23.86 -7.07 15.43
CA ALA A 364 -24.22 -6.23 16.57
C ALA A 364 -23.07 -5.31 16.99
N LYS A 365 -21.83 -5.82 17.07
CA LYS A 365 -20.65 -5.00 17.37
C LYS A 365 -20.31 -4.03 16.25
N ALA A 366 -20.54 -4.42 15.01
CA ALA A 366 -20.40 -3.49 13.89
C ALA A 366 -21.35 -2.29 14.00
N ALA A 367 -22.61 -2.54 14.36
CA ALA A 367 -23.62 -1.50 14.59
C ALA A 367 -23.26 -0.60 15.79
N GLU A 368 -22.73 -1.17 16.88
CA GLU A 368 -22.24 -0.40 18.02
C GLU A 368 -21.06 0.50 17.65
N GLU A 369 -20.06 -0.05 16.96
CA GLU A 369 -18.84 0.67 16.62
C GLU A 369 -19.12 1.83 15.65
N ILE A 370 -19.94 1.61 14.63
CA ILE A 370 -20.30 2.67 13.70
C ILE A 370 -21.20 3.73 14.37
N ALA A 371 -22.03 3.35 15.35
CA ALA A 371 -22.82 4.30 16.13
C ALA A 371 -21.93 5.23 16.98
N ARG A 372 -20.82 4.72 17.55
CA ARG A 372 -19.79 5.57 18.18
C ARG A 372 -19.20 6.57 17.19
N GLY A 373 -18.93 6.12 15.97
CA GLY A 373 -18.49 7.01 14.89
C GLY A 373 -19.52 8.09 14.56
N VAL A 374 -20.80 7.73 14.45
CA VAL A 374 -21.89 8.69 14.16
C VAL A 374 -22.05 9.69 15.29
N ALA A 375 -21.89 9.27 16.55
CA ALA A 375 -21.91 10.19 17.68
C ALA A 375 -20.75 11.20 17.61
N LYS A 376 -19.55 10.78 17.17
CA LYS A 376 -18.39 11.66 17.02
C LYS A 376 -18.47 12.55 15.77
N PHE A 377 -19.08 12.07 14.69
CA PHE A 377 -19.20 12.74 13.40
C PHE A 377 -20.67 12.79 12.93
N PRO A 378 -21.55 13.52 13.63
CA PRO A 378 -23.00 13.45 13.43
C PRO A 378 -23.50 13.92 12.06
N ASP A 379 -22.69 14.73 11.37
CA ASP A 379 -23.01 15.34 10.07
C ASP A 379 -22.26 14.66 8.90
N ASN A 380 -21.56 13.55 9.17
CA ASN A 380 -20.91 12.78 8.12
C ASN A 380 -21.92 11.84 7.45
N ALA A 381 -22.49 12.28 6.32
CA ALA A 381 -23.49 11.51 5.55
C ALA A 381 -22.99 10.12 5.14
N SER A 382 -21.73 9.97 4.73
CA SER A 382 -21.16 8.67 4.35
C SER A 382 -21.13 7.69 5.54
N LEU A 383 -20.79 8.18 6.73
CA LEU A 383 -20.78 7.36 7.93
C LEU A 383 -22.20 6.94 8.34
N LEU A 384 -23.20 7.83 8.18
CA LEU A 384 -24.61 7.51 8.41
C LEU A 384 -25.13 6.44 7.44
N VAL A 385 -24.73 6.47 6.16
CA VAL A 385 -25.05 5.41 5.19
C VAL A 385 -24.49 4.06 5.65
N PHE A 386 -23.22 4.02 6.07
CA PHE A 386 -22.63 2.78 6.60
C PHE A 386 -23.29 2.33 7.91
N ALA A 387 -23.69 3.26 8.76
CA ALA A 387 -24.42 2.95 9.98
C ALA A 387 -25.78 2.30 9.69
N ALA A 388 -26.54 2.82 8.71
CA ALA A 388 -27.78 2.22 8.27
C ALA A 388 -27.56 0.79 7.73
N GLN A 389 -26.51 0.56 6.95
CA GLN A 389 -26.16 -0.78 6.46
C GLN A 389 -25.78 -1.74 7.60
N ALA A 390 -25.04 -1.28 8.60
CA ALA A 390 -24.71 -2.09 9.78
C ALA A 390 -25.91 -2.39 10.67
N GLN A 391 -26.80 -1.41 10.85
CA GLN A 391 -28.08 -1.59 11.55
C GLN A 391 -28.94 -2.62 10.83
N ARG A 392 -29.04 -2.55 9.50
CA ARG A 392 -29.75 -3.53 8.67
C ARG A 392 -29.22 -4.95 8.88
N THR A 393 -27.90 -5.16 8.82
CA THR A 393 -27.30 -6.50 9.02
C THR A 393 -27.43 -6.99 10.46
N ALA A 394 -27.56 -6.08 11.42
CA ALA A 394 -27.90 -6.39 12.81
C ALA A 394 -29.42 -6.62 13.04
N GLY A 395 -30.27 -6.56 12.00
CA GLY A 395 -31.72 -6.73 12.10
C GLY A 395 -32.47 -5.49 12.60
N GLN A 396 -31.80 -4.35 12.74
CA GLN A 396 -32.34 -3.08 13.22
C GLN A 396 -32.89 -2.25 12.05
N THR A 397 -33.69 -2.87 11.17
CA THR A 397 -34.10 -2.27 9.88
C THR A 397 -34.86 -0.94 10.03
N GLN A 398 -35.71 -0.80 11.06
CA GLN A 398 -36.42 0.46 11.30
C GLN A 398 -35.46 1.60 11.68
N GLN A 399 -34.45 1.31 12.49
CA GLN A 399 -33.42 2.28 12.87
C GLN A 399 -32.55 2.64 11.65
N ALA A 400 -32.24 1.66 10.80
CA ALA A 400 -31.52 1.88 9.55
C ALA A 400 -32.23 2.90 8.65
N ILE A 401 -33.56 2.84 8.55
CA ILE A 401 -34.35 3.79 7.78
C ILE A 401 -34.18 5.21 8.31
N GLU A 402 -34.30 5.42 9.62
CA GLU A 402 -34.18 6.75 10.23
C GLU A 402 -32.77 7.31 10.09
N THR A 403 -31.74 6.47 10.29
CA THR A 403 -30.34 6.85 10.07
C THR A 403 -30.08 7.24 8.61
N LEU A 404 -30.62 6.49 7.66
CA LEU A 404 -30.42 6.75 6.23
C LEU A 404 -31.18 7.98 5.75
N LYS A 405 -32.39 8.23 6.27
CA LYS A 405 -33.12 9.50 6.05
C LYS A 405 -32.30 10.69 6.53
N LYS A 406 -31.65 10.60 7.70
CA LYS A 406 -30.75 11.64 8.18
C LYS A 406 -29.57 11.85 7.22
N ALA A 407 -28.97 10.77 6.71
CA ALA A 407 -27.89 10.86 5.71
C ALA A 407 -28.34 11.61 4.46
N LEU A 408 -29.53 11.28 3.93
CA LEU A 408 -30.13 11.91 2.75
C LEU A 408 -30.55 13.36 2.99
N ALA A 409 -30.93 13.73 4.21
CA ALA A 409 -31.22 15.12 4.56
C ALA A 409 -29.95 15.99 4.57
N LEU A 410 -28.81 15.43 4.98
CA LEU A 410 -27.52 16.12 4.96
C LEU A 410 -26.92 16.18 3.55
N ASN A 411 -27.03 15.10 2.79
CA ASN A 411 -26.60 15.02 1.41
C ASN A 411 -27.60 14.18 0.59
N PRO A 412 -28.51 14.84 -0.18
CA PRO A 412 -29.48 14.14 -1.02
C PRO A 412 -28.86 13.22 -2.07
N ASN A 413 -27.61 13.48 -2.46
CA ASN A 413 -26.86 12.73 -3.47
C ASN A 413 -25.80 11.81 -2.84
N VAL A 414 -25.92 11.47 -1.54
CA VAL A 414 -25.01 10.51 -0.91
C VAL A 414 -25.05 9.18 -1.66
N GLU A 415 -23.89 8.59 -1.88
CA GLU A 415 -23.72 7.43 -2.77
C GLU A 415 -24.73 6.31 -2.44
N LYS A 416 -25.58 5.99 -3.41
CA LYS A 416 -26.62 4.94 -3.33
C LYS A 416 -27.60 5.08 -2.16
N GLY A 417 -27.71 6.26 -1.54
CA GLY A 417 -28.54 6.46 -0.35
C GLY A 417 -30.02 6.13 -0.59
N GLN A 418 -30.61 6.65 -1.67
CA GLN A 418 -32.02 6.37 -2.03
C GLN A 418 -32.25 4.89 -2.39
N LEU A 419 -31.29 4.25 -3.06
CA LEU A 419 -31.35 2.82 -3.38
C LEU A 419 -31.32 1.94 -2.12
N GLN A 420 -30.43 2.28 -1.17
CA GLN A 420 -30.40 1.57 0.12
C GLN A 420 -31.70 1.78 0.89
N LEU A 421 -32.31 2.97 0.81
CA LEU A 421 -33.59 3.24 1.46
C LEU A 421 -34.72 2.41 0.85
N ALA A 422 -34.75 2.29 -0.48
CA ALA A 422 -35.67 1.39 -1.17
C ALA A 422 -35.51 -0.07 -0.73
N GLN A 423 -34.27 -0.53 -0.55
CA GLN A 423 -33.99 -1.87 -0.04
C GLN A 423 -34.50 -2.07 1.39
N LEU A 424 -34.31 -1.10 2.28
CA LEU A 424 -34.80 -1.19 3.66
C LEU A 424 -36.32 -1.23 3.72
N TYR A 425 -37.01 -0.44 2.89
CA TYR A 425 -38.46 -0.49 2.78
C TYR A 425 -38.95 -1.82 2.20
N ASN A 426 -38.25 -2.37 1.21
CA ASN A 426 -38.56 -3.70 0.68
C ASN A 426 -38.38 -4.80 1.75
N ASP A 427 -37.33 -4.74 2.56
CA ASP A 427 -37.10 -5.68 3.67
C ASP A 427 -38.20 -5.62 4.73
N LEU A 428 -38.81 -4.45 4.96
CA LEU A 428 -39.98 -4.28 5.82
C LEU A 428 -41.33 -4.55 5.13
N LYS A 429 -41.32 -5.02 3.88
CA LYS A 429 -42.52 -5.22 3.05
C LYS A 429 -43.40 -3.96 2.94
N GLN A 430 -42.76 -2.80 2.74
CA GLN A 430 -43.40 -1.50 2.51
C GLN A 430 -43.21 -1.07 1.04
N PRO A 431 -43.95 -1.67 0.09
CA PRO A 431 -43.64 -1.53 -1.33
C PRO A 431 -43.88 -0.12 -1.88
N ASP A 432 -44.87 0.63 -1.37
CA ASP A 432 -45.12 2.01 -1.81
C ASP A 432 -43.94 2.93 -1.46
N SER A 433 -43.40 2.77 -0.24
CA SER A 433 -42.22 3.53 0.21
C SER A 433 -40.96 3.10 -0.55
N ALA A 434 -40.81 1.80 -0.83
CA ALA A 434 -39.72 1.29 -1.65
C ALA A 434 -39.77 1.85 -3.08
N TYR A 435 -40.95 1.90 -3.69
CA TYR A 435 -41.15 2.44 -5.03
C TYR A 435 -40.83 3.94 -5.08
N ALA A 436 -41.34 4.72 -4.11
CA ALA A 436 -41.04 6.14 -4.00
C ALA A 436 -39.53 6.42 -3.87
N ALA A 437 -38.81 5.61 -3.09
CA ALA A 437 -37.37 5.72 -2.95
C ALA A 437 -36.61 5.35 -4.24
N LEU A 438 -37.08 4.36 -5.01
CA LEU A 438 -36.50 4.06 -6.34
C LEU A 438 -36.71 5.21 -7.34
N VAL A 439 -37.91 5.80 -7.37
CA VAL A 439 -38.20 6.97 -8.22
C VAL A 439 -37.32 8.16 -7.82
N ALA A 440 -37.05 8.34 -6.52
CA ALA A 440 -36.11 9.36 -6.06
C ALA A 440 -34.66 9.04 -6.46
N ALA A 441 -34.25 7.77 -6.41
CA ALA A 441 -32.92 7.33 -6.83
C ALA A 441 -32.65 7.58 -8.32
N ASP A 442 -33.66 7.40 -9.17
CA ASP A 442 -33.57 7.62 -10.62
C ASP A 442 -33.20 9.06 -11.00
N LYS A 443 -33.58 10.03 -10.17
CA LYS A 443 -33.29 11.46 -10.39
C LYS A 443 -31.84 11.86 -10.09
N GLY A 444 -31.02 10.97 -9.51
CA GLY A 444 -29.68 11.32 -9.00
C GLY A 444 -28.60 10.22 -9.12
N VAL A 445 -28.92 9.06 -9.71
CA VAL A 445 -28.00 7.92 -9.88
C VAL A 445 -27.99 7.49 -11.35
N ASP A 446 -26.96 6.76 -11.78
CA ASP A 446 -26.99 6.02 -13.05
C ASP A 446 -28.27 5.16 -13.14
N SER A 447 -29.14 5.48 -14.10
CA SER A 447 -30.47 4.87 -14.28
C SER A 447 -30.39 3.34 -14.45
N THR A 448 -29.21 2.83 -14.82
CA THR A 448 -28.91 1.39 -14.95
C THR A 448 -29.20 0.58 -13.69
N LEU A 449 -28.73 1.05 -12.54
CA LEU A 449 -28.77 0.29 -11.29
C LEU A 449 -30.18 0.28 -10.70
N VAL A 450 -30.94 1.37 -10.88
CA VAL A 450 -32.29 1.52 -10.35
C VAL A 450 -33.27 0.58 -11.06
N GLY A 451 -33.14 0.44 -12.39
CA GLY A 451 -33.93 -0.52 -13.17
C GLY A 451 -33.69 -1.98 -12.75
N ASP A 452 -32.43 -2.36 -12.51
CA ASP A 452 -32.07 -3.71 -12.05
C ASP A 452 -32.60 -4.04 -10.65
N VAL A 453 -32.55 -3.07 -9.72
CA VAL A 453 -33.14 -3.22 -8.38
C VAL A 453 -34.67 -3.34 -8.47
N ALA A 454 -35.33 -2.50 -9.28
CA ALA A 454 -36.77 -2.58 -9.50
C ALA A 454 -37.20 -3.94 -10.08
N LEU A 455 -36.43 -4.47 -11.03
CA LEU A 455 -36.65 -5.81 -11.60
C LEU A 455 -36.55 -6.89 -10.52
N SER A 456 -35.55 -6.79 -9.65
CA SER A 456 -35.36 -7.71 -8.54
C SER A 456 -36.55 -7.68 -7.57
N PHE A 457 -37.00 -6.50 -7.17
CA PHE A 457 -38.16 -6.34 -6.27
C PHE A 457 -39.44 -6.88 -6.91
N GLY A 458 -39.74 -6.48 -8.14
CA GLY A 458 -40.91 -6.97 -8.88
C GLY A 458 -40.88 -8.50 -9.05
N ASN A 459 -39.73 -9.09 -9.37
CA ASN A 459 -39.58 -10.54 -9.47
C ASN A 459 -39.71 -11.26 -8.11
N SER A 460 -39.24 -10.67 -7.02
CA SER A 460 -39.44 -11.23 -5.68
C SER A 460 -40.92 -11.22 -5.31
N MET A 461 -41.58 -10.07 -5.47
CA MET A 461 -42.99 -9.90 -5.12
C MET A 461 -43.92 -10.76 -6.00
N GLN A 462 -43.64 -10.91 -7.30
CA GLN A 462 -44.50 -11.72 -8.18
C GLN A 462 -44.51 -13.22 -7.85
N ARG A 463 -43.46 -13.71 -7.16
CA ARG A 463 -43.41 -15.09 -6.65
C ARG A 463 -44.30 -15.29 -5.43
N GLU A 464 -44.58 -14.23 -4.68
CA GLU A 464 -45.47 -14.26 -3.52
C GLU A 464 -46.96 -14.15 -3.92
N LEU A 465 -47.26 -13.67 -5.13
CA LEU A 465 -48.63 -13.54 -5.64
C LEU A 465 -49.34 -14.90 -5.79
N LYS A 466 -50.50 -15.01 -5.13
CA LYS A 466 -51.48 -16.09 -5.26
C LYS A 466 -52.72 -15.61 -6.03
N PRO A 467 -53.52 -16.49 -6.67
CA PRO A 467 -54.75 -16.10 -7.38
C PRO A 467 -55.75 -15.28 -6.53
N GLU A 468 -55.77 -15.50 -5.21
CA GLU A 468 -56.66 -14.82 -4.27
C GLU A 468 -56.07 -13.48 -3.74
N SER A 469 -54.91 -13.05 -4.25
CA SER A 469 -54.23 -11.86 -3.72
C SER A 469 -55.05 -10.59 -4.02
N PRO A 470 -55.01 -9.58 -3.13
CA PRO A 470 -55.59 -8.27 -3.41
C PRO A 470 -55.14 -7.69 -4.76
N GLU A 471 -56.07 -7.05 -5.48
CA GLU A 471 -55.78 -6.38 -6.75
C GLU A 471 -54.65 -5.34 -6.65
N LEU A 472 -54.52 -4.70 -5.48
CA LEU A 472 -53.45 -3.74 -5.20
C LEU A 472 -52.05 -4.38 -5.26
N ASP A 473 -51.93 -5.64 -4.85
CA ASP A 473 -50.64 -6.34 -4.84
C ASP A 473 -50.17 -6.62 -6.28
N TYR A 474 -51.09 -7.01 -7.16
CA TYR A 474 -50.79 -7.15 -8.59
C TYR A 474 -50.37 -5.83 -9.22
N ALA A 475 -51.09 -4.74 -8.94
CA ALA A 475 -50.75 -3.41 -9.45
C ALA A 475 -49.36 -2.96 -8.98
N THR A 476 -49.04 -3.21 -7.71
CA THR A 476 -47.74 -2.90 -7.11
C THR A 476 -46.61 -3.62 -7.84
N VAL A 477 -46.75 -4.93 -8.06
CA VAL A 477 -45.76 -5.73 -8.81
C VAL A 477 -45.56 -5.19 -10.23
N VAL A 478 -46.65 -4.88 -10.93
CA VAL A 478 -46.58 -4.32 -12.28
C VAL A 478 -45.85 -2.98 -12.28
N ASN A 479 -46.09 -2.10 -11.31
CA ASN A 479 -45.40 -0.81 -11.22
C ASN A 479 -43.87 -0.95 -11.15
N PHE A 480 -43.36 -1.87 -10.33
CA PHE A 480 -41.92 -2.16 -10.26
C PHE A 480 -41.37 -2.70 -11.57
N LEU A 481 -42.08 -3.64 -12.21
CA LEU A 481 -41.61 -4.26 -13.45
C LEU A 481 -41.67 -3.30 -14.65
N THR A 482 -42.70 -2.44 -14.72
CA THR A 482 -42.80 -1.38 -15.73
C THR A 482 -41.72 -0.33 -15.52
N PHE A 483 -41.47 0.07 -14.27
CA PHE A 483 -40.34 0.95 -13.95
C PHE A 483 -39.01 0.31 -14.37
N ALA A 484 -38.84 -1.00 -14.16
CA ALA A 484 -37.66 -1.73 -14.61
C ALA A 484 -37.53 -1.75 -16.15
N ASP A 485 -38.60 -1.99 -16.90
CA ASP A 485 -38.55 -1.96 -18.38
C ASP A 485 -38.16 -0.58 -18.92
N ALA A 486 -38.67 0.49 -18.29
CA ALA A 486 -38.36 1.86 -18.67
C ALA A 486 -36.89 2.25 -18.39
N ASN A 487 -36.28 1.69 -17.34
CA ASN A 487 -34.95 2.08 -16.87
C ASN A 487 -33.86 1.02 -17.09
N ALA A 488 -34.19 -0.15 -17.62
CA ALA A 488 -33.23 -1.22 -17.90
C ALA A 488 -32.35 -0.89 -19.11
N THR A 489 -31.04 -1.12 -18.97
CA THR A 489 -30.06 -0.74 -19.99
C THR A 489 -29.71 -1.82 -20.99
N SER A 490 -29.82 -3.10 -20.63
CA SER A 490 -29.63 -4.18 -21.59
C SER A 490 -30.95 -4.61 -22.23
N ALA A 491 -30.89 -5.00 -23.51
CA ALA A 491 -32.03 -5.60 -24.19
C ALA A 491 -32.54 -6.85 -23.46
N GLU A 492 -31.63 -7.62 -22.86
CA GLU A 492 -31.96 -8.81 -22.07
C GLU A 492 -32.77 -8.46 -20.82
N ARG A 493 -32.36 -7.44 -20.05
CA ARG A 493 -33.08 -6.99 -18.85
C ARG A 493 -34.48 -6.47 -19.18
N ARG A 494 -34.62 -5.71 -20.27
CA ARG A 494 -35.94 -5.28 -20.77
C ARG A 494 -36.82 -6.47 -21.17
N GLN A 495 -36.26 -7.46 -21.85
CA GLN A 495 -36.98 -8.70 -22.17
C GLN A 495 -37.40 -9.47 -20.91
N GLN A 496 -36.56 -9.52 -19.89
CA GLN A 496 -36.90 -10.11 -18.57
C GLN A 496 -38.05 -9.36 -17.91
N ALA A 497 -38.00 -8.02 -17.84
CA ALA A 497 -39.06 -7.20 -17.28
C ALA A 497 -40.40 -7.43 -18.01
N LYS A 498 -40.41 -7.36 -19.34
CA LYS A 498 -41.60 -7.63 -20.18
C LYS A 498 -42.17 -9.02 -19.93
N PHE A 499 -41.34 -10.05 -19.97
CA PHE A 499 -41.81 -11.41 -19.71
C PHE A 499 -42.51 -11.52 -18.34
N LEU A 500 -41.94 -10.92 -17.29
CA LEU A 500 -42.53 -10.91 -15.96
C LEU A 500 -43.84 -10.11 -15.90
N ILE A 501 -43.94 -8.96 -16.59
CA ILE A 501 -45.22 -8.23 -16.74
C ILE A 501 -46.27 -9.14 -17.36
N GLY A 502 -45.90 -9.88 -18.42
CA GLY A 502 -46.80 -10.83 -19.06
C GLY A 502 -47.26 -11.94 -18.13
N ALA A 503 -46.33 -12.56 -17.39
CA ALA A 503 -46.63 -13.61 -16.42
C ALA A 503 -47.56 -13.15 -15.29
N VAL A 504 -47.31 -11.95 -14.74
CA VAL A 504 -48.18 -11.34 -13.72
C VAL A 504 -49.57 -11.04 -14.28
N SER A 505 -49.64 -10.56 -15.52
CA SER A 505 -50.91 -10.28 -16.21
C SER A 505 -51.74 -11.55 -16.43
N VAL A 506 -51.13 -12.70 -16.75
CA VAL A 506 -51.85 -13.99 -16.80
C VAL A 506 -52.48 -14.31 -15.45
N LYS A 507 -51.69 -14.26 -14.37
CA LYS A 507 -52.16 -14.57 -13.01
C LYS A 507 -53.31 -13.64 -12.59
N ARG A 508 -53.17 -12.33 -12.86
CA ARG A 508 -54.20 -11.34 -12.54
C ARG A 508 -55.46 -11.55 -13.37
N GLY A 509 -55.32 -11.81 -14.67
CA GLY A 509 -56.44 -12.10 -15.55
C GLY A 509 -57.24 -13.32 -15.10
N GLN A 510 -56.57 -14.39 -14.66
CA GLN A 510 -57.23 -15.57 -14.10
C GLN A 510 -58.01 -15.26 -12.82
N ALA A 511 -57.41 -14.51 -11.89
CA ALA A 511 -58.06 -14.08 -10.65
C ALA A 511 -59.33 -13.25 -10.93
N LEU A 512 -59.20 -12.24 -11.80
CA LEU A 512 -60.30 -11.37 -12.22
C LEU A 512 -61.40 -12.14 -12.95
N LEU A 513 -61.04 -13.08 -13.83
CA LEU A 513 -62.00 -13.89 -14.57
C LEU A 513 -62.82 -14.80 -13.63
N LYS A 514 -62.13 -15.46 -12.68
CA LYS A 514 -62.77 -16.28 -11.64
C LYS A 514 -63.74 -15.43 -10.82
N ALA A 515 -63.24 -14.34 -10.24
CA ALA A 515 -64.05 -13.45 -9.40
C ALA A 515 -65.24 -12.85 -10.17
N GLY A 516 -65.01 -12.39 -11.42
CA GLY A 516 -66.06 -11.84 -12.28
C GLY A 516 -67.13 -12.85 -12.67
N GLY A 517 -66.74 -14.10 -12.91
CA GLY A 517 -67.67 -15.21 -13.14
C GLY A 517 -68.51 -15.54 -11.91
N GLU A 518 -67.87 -15.71 -10.75
CA GLU A 518 -68.52 -16.04 -9.48
C GLU A 518 -69.49 -14.94 -9.01
N THR A 519 -69.07 -13.68 -9.12
CA THR A 519 -69.87 -12.52 -8.70
C THR A 519 -70.81 -11.99 -9.78
N ARG A 520 -70.77 -12.57 -10.99
CA ARG A 520 -71.44 -12.06 -12.20
C ARG A 520 -71.16 -10.56 -12.44
N ASN A 521 -69.92 -10.14 -12.22
CA ASN A 521 -69.48 -8.76 -12.42
C ASN A 521 -68.81 -8.57 -13.78
N CYS A 522 -69.53 -7.93 -14.70
CA CYS A 522 -69.05 -7.67 -16.06
C CYS A 522 -67.73 -6.88 -16.11
N ALA A 523 -67.54 -5.89 -15.25
CA ALA A 523 -66.35 -5.05 -15.26
C ALA A 523 -65.08 -5.85 -14.91
N LEU A 524 -65.19 -6.82 -13.99
CA LEU A 524 -64.07 -7.71 -13.65
C LEU A 524 -63.71 -8.63 -14.81
N VAL A 525 -64.71 -9.18 -15.51
CA VAL A 525 -64.48 -10.05 -16.68
C VAL A 525 -63.82 -9.27 -17.82
N LYS A 526 -64.26 -8.04 -18.08
CA LYS A 526 -63.60 -7.15 -19.07
C LYS A 526 -62.15 -6.85 -18.72
N LYS A 527 -61.89 -6.51 -17.45
CA LYS A 527 -60.51 -6.32 -16.95
C LYS A 527 -59.66 -7.59 -17.10
N ALA A 528 -60.24 -8.79 -16.93
CA ALA A 528 -59.53 -10.04 -17.18
C ALA A 528 -59.10 -10.18 -18.65
N SER A 529 -60.01 -9.90 -19.59
CA SER A 529 -59.71 -9.88 -21.03
C SER A 529 -58.58 -8.89 -21.37
N GLU A 530 -58.59 -7.70 -20.76
CA GLU A 530 -57.51 -6.71 -20.91
C GLU A 530 -56.15 -7.26 -20.41
N GLN A 531 -56.13 -7.92 -19.25
CA GLN A 531 -54.90 -8.53 -18.73
C GLN A 531 -54.36 -9.63 -19.65
N PHE A 532 -55.24 -10.45 -20.25
CA PHE A 532 -54.79 -11.46 -21.21
C PHE A 532 -54.23 -10.84 -22.49
N ALA A 533 -54.75 -9.70 -22.96
CA ALA A 533 -54.16 -8.97 -24.08
C ALA A 533 -52.75 -8.43 -23.74
N ILE A 534 -52.57 -7.84 -22.54
CA ILE A 534 -51.25 -7.41 -22.05
C ILE A 534 -50.30 -8.60 -21.99
N ALA A 535 -50.77 -9.76 -21.52
CA ALA A 535 -49.97 -10.96 -21.43
C ALA A 535 -49.55 -11.50 -22.81
N GLN A 536 -50.46 -11.55 -23.80
CA GLN A 536 -50.15 -11.99 -25.16
C GLN A 536 -49.05 -11.15 -25.80
N LEU A 537 -49.02 -9.84 -25.52
CA LEU A 537 -47.98 -8.93 -26.03
C LEU A 537 -46.61 -9.18 -25.37
N ASN A 538 -46.59 -9.51 -24.09
CA ASN A 538 -45.38 -9.46 -23.27
C ASN A 538 -44.72 -10.83 -23.01
N VAL A 539 -45.51 -11.92 -22.95
CA VAL A 539 -45.00 -13.28 -22.73
C VAL A 539 -43.96 -13.73 -23.79
N PRO A 540 -44.08 -13.39 -25.10
CA PRO A 540 -43.07 -13.77 -26.09
C PRO A 540 -41.66 -13.25 -25.80
N ALA A 541 -41.50 -12.19 -25.00
CA ALA A 541 -40.19 -11.67 -24.59
C ALA A 541 -39.35 -12.73 -23.85
N GLY A 542 -39.99 -13.72 -23.20
CA GLY A 542 -39.33 -14.82 -22.52
C GLY A 542 -38.74 -15.89 -23.44
N GLY A 543 -39.03 -15.88 -24.74
CA GLY A 543 -38.67 -16.96 -25.67
C GLY A 543 -37.17 -17.26 -25.74
N ARG A 544 -36.30 -16.29 -25.45
CA ARG A 544 -34.84 -16.46 -25.54
C ARG A 544 -34.19 -17.01 -24.27
N PHE A 545 -34.72 -16.68 -23.09
CA PHE A 545 -34.09 -17.04 -21.80
C PHE A 545 -34.97 -17.94 -20.91
N ALA A 546 -36.26 -18.03 -21.20
CA ALA A 546 -37.23 -18.88 -20.50
C ALA A 546 -38.24 -19.54 -21.48
N PRO A 547 -37.77 -20.23 -22.54
CA PRO A 547 -38.63 -20.73 -23.62
C PRO A 547 -39.75 -21.67 -23.15
N GLN A 548 -39.47 -22.53 -22.18
CA GLN A 548 -40.47 -23.46 -21.63
C GLN A 548 -41.58 -22.72 -20.88
N ALA A 549 -41.22 -21.78 -20.01
CA ALA A 549 -42.20 -20.99 -19.25
C ALA A 549 -43.02 -20.07 -20.17
N ALA A 550 -42.38 -19.44 -21.17
CA ALA A 550 -43.08 -18.64 -22.17
C ALA A 550 -44.06 -19.50 -22.99
N GLY A 551 -43.66 -20.70 -23.41
CA GLY A 551 -44.53 -21.64 -24.11
C GLY A 551 -45.75 -22.05 -23.28
N GLN A 552 -45.55 -22.40 -22.00
CA GLN A 552 -46.64 -22.75 -21.09
C GLN A 552 -47.63 -21.60 -20.89
N LEU A 553 -47.14 -20.37 -20.69
CA LEU A 553 -48.00 -19.19 -20.53
C LEU A 553 -48.76 -18.87 -21.82
N MET A 554 -48.15 -19.01 -23.00
CA MET A 554 -48.84 -18.83 -24.28
C MET A 554 -49.92 -19.90 -24.51
N GLN A 555 -49.67 -21.15 -24.14
CA GLN A 555 -50.67 -22.21 -24.20
C GLN A 555 -51.84 -21.94 -23.25
N ALA A 556 -51.55 -21.48 -22.02
CA ALA A 556 -52.58 -21.07 -21.07
C ALA A 556 -53.42 -19.90 -21.64
N LEU A 557 -52.78 -18.89 -22.23
CA LEU A 557 -53.47 -17.76 -22.85
C LEU A 557 -54.40 -18.17 -24.01
N ALA A 558 -54.00 -19.17 -24.81
CA ALA A 558 -54.84 -19.72 -25.87
C ALA A 558 -56.14 -20.35 -25.36
N GLN A 559 -56.15 -20.85 -24.12
CA GLN A 559 -57.35 -21.41 -23.47
C GLN A 559 -58.14 -20.34 -22.69
N LEU A 560 -57.43 -19.45 -21.99
CA LEU A 560 -58.04 -18.43 -21.12
C LEU A 560 -58.74 -17.32 -21.89
N THR A 561 -58.20 -16.91 -23.05
CA THR A 561 -58.77 -15.80 -23.82
C THR A 561 -60.17 -16.13 -24.36
N PRO A 562 -60.42 -17.29 -25.00
CA PRO A 562 -61.76 -17.70 -25.39
C PRO A 562 -62.70 -17.91 -24.19
N ALA A 563 -62.21 -18.48 -23.09
CA ALA A 563 -62.99 -18.68 -21.87
C ALA A 563 -63.45 -17.34 -21.27
N ALA A 564 -62.60 -16.32 -21.29
CA ALA A 564 -62.94 -14.96 -20.88
C ALA A 564 -64.05 -14.38 -21.76
N ALA A 565 -63.93 -14.49 -23.08
CA ALA A 565 -64.94 -14.00 -24.02
C ALA A 565 -66.29 -14.70 -23.86
N GLN A 566 -66.30 -16.01 -23.58
CA GLN A 566 -67.52 -16.77 -23.31
C GLN A 566 -68.17 -16.32 -21.98
N THR A 567 -67.37 -16.15 -20.94
CA THR A 567 -67.83 -15.66 -19.64
C THR A 567 -68.37 -14.23 -19.75
N GLU A 568 -67.72 -13.38 -20.55
CA GLU A 568 -68.17 -12.01 -20.82
C GLU A 568 -69.57 -12.01 -21.44
N LYS A 569 -69.81 -12.83 -22.47
CA LYS A 569 -71.15 -12.98 -23.07
C LYS A 569 -72.21 -13.48 -22.07
N ALA A 570 -71.81 -14.28 -21.09
CA ALA A 570 -72.72 -14.84 -20.09
C ALA A 570 -73.05 -13.86 -18.96
N VAL A 571 -72.13 -12.93 -18.66
CA VAL A 571 -72.19 -12.04 -17.49
C VAL A 571 -72.55 -10.59 -17.87
N CYS A 572 -72.11 -10.08 -19.02
CA CYS A 572 -72.22 -8.68 -19.45
C CYS A 572 -73.49 -8.34 -20.26
N LYS A 573 -74.63 -8.96 -19.93
CA LYS A 573 -75.88 -8.73 -20.66
C LYS A 573 -76.47 -7.34 -20.44
#